data_AF-A0A3D6CCB9-F1
#
_entry.id   AF-A0A3D6CCB9-F1
#
_cell.length_a   1.000
_cell.length_b   1.000
_cell.length_c   1.000
_cell.angle_alpha   90.00
_cell.angle_beta   90.00
_cell.angle_gamma   90.00
#
_symmetry.space_group_name_H-M   'P 1'
#
loop_
_entity.id
_entity.type
_entity.pdbx_description
1 polymer ?
#
loop_
_entity_poly.entity_id
_entity_poly.type
_entity_poly.pdbx_seq_one_letter_code
_entity_poly.pdbx_strand_id
1 'polypeptide(L)'
;MPLMLYNHRFIIAILCSLILLASSSCKKVQEDFTEDILQQYFDQNILNRDFKVRLANNNGTDITADYDGYRFRLLKNTNYDGPMTASKNGVVLYTGTWSTNEDFGKLVITLNQPSVPAEFVFINRQWRFAEKGIPVMKLAPWGSSAAIELQMDRLCFQKKTGPHTIFLHF
;
A
#
# COMPACT_ATOMS: atom_id res chain seq x y z
N MET A 1 -52.92 -46.76 15.23
CA MET A 1 -51.65 -46.18 15.73
C MET A 1 -50.82 -45.68 14.55
N PRO A 2 -50.81 -44.37 14.25
CA PRO A 2 -49.99 -43.82 13.19
C PRO A 2 -48.61 -43.46 13.73
N LEU A 3 -47.79 -44.46 14.06
CA LEU A 3 -46.41 -44.21 14.54
C LEU A 3 -45.36 -44.15 13.41
N MET A 4 -45.72 -44.61 12.20
CA MET A 4 -44.76 -44.75 11.10
C MET A 4 -44.56 -43.48 10.26
N LEU A 5 -45.50 -42.52 10.32
CA LEU A 5 -45.43 -41.28 9.52
C LEU A 5 -44.63 -40.16 10.22
N TYR A 6 -44.47 -40.23 11.55
CA TYR A 6 -43.77 -39.22 12.33
C TYR A 6 -42.26 -39.30 12.13
N ASN A 7 -41.69 -40.51 12.21
CA ASN A 7 -40.24 -40.72 12.17
C ASN A 7 -39.61 -40.33 10.82
N HIS A 8 -40.33 -40.49 9.70
CA HIS A 8 -39.78 -40.15 8.38
C HIS A 8 -39.64 -38.64 8.17
N ARG A 9 -40.54 -37.83 8.75
CA ARG A 9 -40.48 -36.36 8.68
C ARG A 9 -39.31 -35.80 9.49
N PHE A 10 -38.99 -36.43 10.63
CA PHE A 10 -37.80 -36.09 11.42
C PHE A 10 -36.49 -36.45 10.70
N ILE A 11 -36.43 -37.61 10.04
CA ILE A 11 -35.26 -38.02 9.27
C ILE A 11 -34.99 -37.05 8.10
N ILE A 12 -36.04 -36.63 7.39
CA ILE A 12 -35.91 -35.65 6.29
C ILE A 12 -35.46 -34.28 6.82
N ALA A 13 -35.97 -33.85 7.97
CA ALA A 13 -35.57 -32.59 8.60
C ALA A 13 -34.09 -32.61 9.05
N ILE A 14 -33.61 -33.73 9.60
CA ILE A 14 -32.22 -33.91 10.03
C ILE A 14 -31.27 -33.97 8.82
N LEU A 15 -31.68 -34.64 7.74
CA LEU A 15 -30.91 -34.69 6.49
C LEU A 15 -30.79 -33.30 5.83
N CYS A 16 -31.89 -32.53 5.79
CA CYS A 16 -31.89 -31.18 5.22
C CYS A 16 -31.04 -30.20 6.03
N SER A 17 -31.03 -30.32 7.36
CA SER A 17 -30.19 -29.48 8.22
C SER A 17 -28.71 -29.83 8.10
N LEU A 18 -28.34 -31.11 7.94
CA LEU A 18 -26.95 -31.52 7.65
C LEU A 18 -26.43 -30.99 6.29
N ILE A 19 -27.28 -30.93 5.26
CA ILE A 19 -26.92 -30.39 3.94
C ILE A 19 -26.75 -28.85 3.99
N LEU A 20 -27.56 -28.16 4.79
CA LEU A 20 -27.42 -26.71 5.01
C LEU A 20 -26.17 -26.35 5.80
N LEU A 21 -25.74 -27.17 6.76
CA LEU A 21 -24.45 -26.99 7.47
C LEU A 21 -23.22 -27.31 6.60
N ALA A 22 -23.34 -28.20 5.61
CA ALA A 22 -22.26 -28.50 4.66
C ALA A 22 -22.05 -27.39 3.60
N SER A 23 -23.05 -26.53 3.38
CA SER A 23 -22.98 -25.42 2.40
C SER A 23 -22.46 -24.10 2.98
N SER A 24 -22.16 -24.03 4.29
CA SER A 24 -21.45 -22.90 4.91
C SER A 24 -19.94 -22.82 4.62
N SER A 25 -19.43 -23.56 3.63
CA SER A 25 -18.07 -23.37 3.09
C SER A 25 -18.01 -22.13 2.19
N CYS A 26 -18.28 -20.96 2.77
CA CYS A 26 -18.25 -19.67 2.11
C CYS A 26 -17.21 -18.79 2.83
N LYS A 27 -15.91 -19.09 2.67
CA LYS A 27 -14.82 -18.31 3.31
C LYS A 27 -13.51 -18.19 2.53
N LYS A 28 -13.47 -18.35 1.19
CA LYS A 28 -12.20 -18.15 0.44
C LYS A 28 -12.25 -17.21 -0.78
N VAL A 29 -13.42 -17.00 -1.38
CA VAL A 29 -13.51 -16.19 -2.61
C VAL A 29 -13.38 -14.67 -2.33
N GLN A 30 -13.74 -14.21 -1.14
CA GLN A 30 -13.75 -12.78 -0.82
C GLN A 30 -12.37 -12.21 -0.46
N GLU A 31 -11.49 -13.04 0.11
CA GLU A 31 -10.12 -12.64 0.46
C GLU A 31 -9.28 -12.46 -0.81
N ASP A 32 -9.33 -13.44 -1.73
CA ASP A 32 -8.62 -13.38 -3.02
C ASP A 32 -9.00 -12.14 -3.85
N PHE A 33 -10.30 -11.78 -3.90
CA PHE A 33 -10.76 -10.61 -4.65
C PHE A 33 -10.28 -9.29 -4.03
N THR A 34 -10.16 -9.23 -2.71
CA THR A 34 -9.69 -8.03 -2.01
C THR A 34 -8.18 -7.85 -2.21
N GLU A 35 -7.41 -8.94 -2.16
CA GLU A 35 -5.97 -8.91 -2.43
C GLU A 35 -5.67 -8.44 -3.85
N ASP A 36 -6.40 -8.94 -4.86
CA ASP A 36 -6.19 -8.58 -6.26
C ASP A 36 -6.45 -7.08 -6.53
N ILE A 37 -7.50 -6.50 -5.92
CA ILE A 37 -7.78 -5.05 -6.01
C ILE A 37 -6.65 -4.23 -5.36
N LEU A 38 -6.17 -4.64 -4.18
CA LEU A 38 -5.13 -3.93 -3.46
C LEU A 38 -3.79 -4.00 -4.19
N GLN A 39 -3.46 -5.16 -4.76
CA GLN A 39 -2.30 -5.34 -5.62
C GLN A 39 -2.40 -4.45 -6.87
N GLN A 40 -3.55 -4.45 -7.55
CA GLN A 40 -3.78 -3.60 -8.71
C GLN A 40 -3.65 -2.11 -8.35
N TYR A 41 -4.16 -1.70 -7.20
CA TYR A 41 -3.98 -0.35 -6.69
C TYR A 41 -2.49 -0.02 -6.50
N PHE A 42 -1.72 -0.91 -5.89
CA PHE A 42 -0.30 -0.71 -5.64
C PHE A 42 0.48 -0.59 -6.97
N ASP A 43 0.23 -1.50 -7.91
CA ASP A 43 0.86 -1.53 -9.22
C ASP A 43 0.58 -0.27 -10.05
N GLN A 44 -0.66 0.22 -10.02
CA GLN A 44 -1.07 1.35 -10.84
C GLN A 44 -0.66 2.70 -10.23
N ASN A 45 -0.70 2.80 -8.90
CA ASN A 45 -0.65 4.08 -8.20
C ASN A 45 0.62 4.31 -7.40
N ILE A 46 1.30 3.26 -6.94
CA ILE A 46 2.48 3.35 -6.09
C ILE A 46 3.74 2.94 -6.86
N LEU A 47 3.71 1.80 -7.55
CA LEU A 47 4.91 1.29 -8.22
C LEU A 47 5.28 2.09 -9.46
N ASN A 48 6.58 2.29 -9.65
CA ASN A 48 7.18 3.03 -10.76
C ASN A 48 6.62 4.45 -10.90
N ARG A 49 6.23 5.07 -9.79
CA ARG A 49 5.80 6.46 -9.70
C ARG A 49 6.80 7.28 -8.90
N ASP A 50 6.90 8.56 -9.25
CA ASP A 50 7.66 9.53 -8.48
C ASP A 50 6.78 10.15 -7.41
N PHE A 51 7.31 10.22 -6.21
CA PHE A 51 6.68 10.83 -5.06
C PHE A 51 7.54 11.99 -4.56
N LYS A 52 6.88 13.11 -4.27
CA LYS A 52 7.46 14.21 -3.48
C LYS A 52 6.87 14.20 -2.08
N VAL A 53 7.65 14.54 -1.08
CA VAL A 53 7.14 14.73 0.27
C VAL A 53 6.32 16.02 0.29
N ARG A 54 5.06 15.92 0.72
CA ARG A 54 4.15 17.05 0.93
C ARG A 54 4.17 17.50 2.39
N LEU A 55 4.24 16.54 3.31
CA LEU A 55 4.33 16.78 4.74
C LEU A 55 5.17 15.68 5.38
N ALA A 56 6.13 16.05 6.20
CA ALA A 56 6.81 15.15 7.12
C ALA A 56 6.75 15.74 8.52
N ASN A 57 5.87 15.18 9.35
CA ASN A 57 5.69 15.57 10.73
C ASN A 57 6.32 14.51 11.64
N ASN A 58 7.25 14.93 12.48
CA ASN A 58 7.89 14.09 13.48
C ASN A 58 7.50 14.57 14.89
N ASN A 59 6.44 14.00 15.45
CA ASN A 59 5.94 14.29 16.80
C ASN A 59 5.64 15.79 17.04
N GLY A 60 5.01 16.44 16.07
CA GLY A 60 4.64 17.86 16.11
C GLY A 60 5.66 18.80 15.45
N THR A 61 6.86 18.32 15.12
CA THR A 61 7.86 19.10 14.38
C THR A 61 7.71 18.86 12.88
N ASP A 62 7.52 19.93 12.11
CA ASP A 62 7.54 19.87 10.65
C ASP A 62 8.98 19.85 10.13
N ILE A 63 9.36 18.77 9.46
CA ILE A 63 10.66 18.55 8.84
C ILE A 63 10.55 18.43 7.31
N THR A 64 9.45 18.91 6.73
CA THR A 64 9.18 18.83 5.28
C THR A 64 10.28 19.46 4.44
N ALA A 65 10.90 20.54 4.94
CA ALA A 65 11.97 21.25 4.25
C ALA A 65 13.21 20.40 3.97
N ASP A 66 13.49 19.38 4.79
CA ASP A 66 14.63 18.47 4.62
C ASP A 66 14.52 17.64 3.32
N TYR A 67 13.30 17.51 2.81
CA TYR A 67 12.98 16.73 1.61
C TYR A 67 12.87 17.58 0.34
N ASP A 68 13.18 18.87 0.39
CA ASP A 68 13.00 19.74 -0.77
C ASP A 68 13.87 19.32 -1.97
N GLY A 69 13.23 19.30 -3.14
CA GLY A 69 13.80 18.83 -4.40
C GLY A 69 14.00 17.32 -4.53
N TYR A 70 13.76 16.52 -3.47
CA TYR A 70 13.86 15.06 -3.56
C TYR A 70 12.63 14.43 -4.21
N ARG A 71 12.89 13.37 -4.98
CA ARG A 71 11.88 12.50 -5.59
C ARG A 71 12.18 11.06 -5.21
N PHE A 72 11.19 10.41 -4.63
CA PHE A 72 11.25 9.01 -4.21
C PHE A 72 10.53 8.13 -5.21
N ARG A 73 11.14 7.02 -5.61
CA ARG A 73 10.54 6.07 -6.54
C ARG A 73 10.71 4.65 -6.04
N LEU A 74 9.58 3.95 -5.91
CA LEU A 74 9.51 2.53 -5.59
C LEU A 74 9.46 1.75 -6.91
N LEU A 75 10.50 0.98 -7.21
CA LEU A 75 10.61 0.20 -8.43
C LEU A 75 10.10 -1.22 -8.18
N LYS A 76 9.37 -1.78 -9.15
CA LYS A 76 8.83 -3.14 -9.03
C LYS A 76 9.93 -4.18 -9.25
N ASN A 77 10.11 -5.09 -8.30
CA ASN A 77 10.82 -6.36 -8.49
C ASN A 77 9.81 -7.52 -8.41
N THR A 78 9.12 -7.63 -7.28
CA THR A 78 7.98 -8.53 -7.06
C THR A 78 6.72 -7.69 -6.74
N ASN A 79 5.62 -8.35 -6.39
CA ASN A 79 4.42 -7.66 -5.87
C ASN A 79 4.61 -7.15 -4.43
N TYR A 80 5.57 -7.69 -3.68
CA TYR A 80 5.74 -7.39 -2.26
C TYR A 80 7.06 -6.67 -1.94
N ASP A 81 7.96 -6.53 -2.91
CA ASP A 81 9.26 -5.89 -2.72
C ASP A 81 9.83 -5.27 -4.00
N GLY A 82 10.83 -4.42 -3.81
CA GLY A 82 11.74 -4.04 -4.88
C GLY A 82 12.73 -2.94 -4.50
N PRO A 83 13.53 -2.50 -5.46
CA PRO A 83 14.47 -1.42 -5.24
C PRO A 83 13.75 -0.08 -5.05
N MET A 84 14.35 0.80 -4.27
CA MET A 84 13.88 2.18 -4.08
C MET A 84 15.01 3.15 -4.40
N THR A 85 14.65 4.31 -4.95
CA THR A 85 15.59 5.38 -5.25
C THR A 85 15.11 6.71 -4.68
N ALA A 86 16.05 7.53 -4.23
CA ALA A 86 15.85 8.94 -3.99
C ALA A 86 16.73 9.73 -4.96
N SER A 87 16.10 10.61 -5.72
CA SER A 87 16.77 11.44 -6.72
C SER A 87 16.54 12.91 -6.45
N LYS A 88 17.50 13.76 -6.80
CA LYS A 88 17.39 15.21 -6.74
C LYS A 88 17.84 15.76 -8.08
N ASN A 89 17.05 16.68 -8.66
CA ASN A 89 17.29 17.23 -9.99
C ASN A 89 17.51 16.18 -11.09
N GLY A 90 16.85 15.02 -10.98
CA GLY A 90 16.93 13.92 -11.96
C GLY A 90 18.16 13.01 -11.82
N VAL A 91 19.04 13.26 -10.83
CA VAL A 91 20.17 12.38 -10.51
C VAL A 91 19.80 11.52 -9.32
N VAL A 92 19.97 10.20 -9.43
CA VAL A 92 19.79 9.27 -8.30
C VAL A 92 20.95 9.48 -7.34
N LEU A 93 20.65 9.89 -6.10
CA LEU A 93 21.64 10.15 -5.06
C LEU A 93 21.70 9.00 -4.06
N TYR A 94 20.54 8.39 -3.77
CA TYR A 94 20.44 7.31 -2.80
C TYR A 94 19.64 6.15 -3.36
N THR A 95 20.06 4.95 -2.98
CA THR A 95 19.38 3.71 -3.35
C THR A 95 19.14 2.85 -2.13
N GLY A 96 18.19 1.94 -2.27
CA GLY A 96 17.77 1.07 -1.20
C GLY A 96 16.67 0.13 -1.64
N THR A 97 15.82 -0.29 -0.71
CA THR A 97 14.73 -1.21 -0.94
C THR A 97 13.44 -0.74 -0.31
N TRP A 98 12.33 -1.25 -0.83
CA TRP A 98 11.02 -1.19 -0.21
C TRP A 98 10.43 -2.59 -0.12
N SER A 99 9.54 -2.81 0.85
CA SER A 99 8.70 -4.02 0.91
C SER A 99 7.35 -3.78 1.59
N THR A 100 6.39 -4.66 1.35
CA THR A 100 5.05 -4.66 1.94
C THR A 100 4.68 -6.05 2.47
N ASN A 101 3.63 -6.14 3.28
CA ASN A 101 3.00 -7.41 3.64
C ASN A 101 1.91 -7.80 2.62
N GLU A 102 1.38 -9.02 2.76
CA GLU A 102 0.34 -9.62 1.91
C GLU A 102 -0.92 -8.74 1.81
N ASP A 103 -1.33 -8.10 2.91
CA ASP A 103 -2.51 -7.22 2.91
C ASP A 103 -2.28 -5.82 2.31
N PHE A 104 -1.09 -5.54 1.77
CA PHE A 104 -0.68 -4.21 1.28
C PHE A 104 -0.92 -3.09 2.32
N GLY A 105 -0.86 -3.41 3.61
CA GLY A 105 -1.17 -2.51 4.72
C GLY A 105 0.08 -1.84 5.30
N LYS A 106 1.25 -2.44 5.04
CA LYS A 106 2.55 -2.03 5.56
C LYS A 106 3.47 -1.60 4.42
N LEU A 107 4.29 -0.58 4.65
CA LEU A 107 5.37 -0.21 3.74
C LEU A 107 6.67 -0.05 4.54
N VAL A 108 7.66 -0.88 4.25
CA VAL A 108 9.00 -0.77 4.83
C VAL A 108 9.87 -0.05 3.82
N ILE A 109 10.54 1.03 4.26
CA ILE A 109 11.47 1.80 3.44
C ILE A 109 12.87 1.68 4.03
N THR A 110 13.84 1.36 3.20
CA THR A 110 15.26 1.26 3.57
C THR A 110 16.14 1.91 2.51
N LEU A 111 16.46 3.19 2.64
CA LEU A 111 17.45 3.91 1.80
C LEU A 111 18.80 3.98 2.51
N ASN A 112 19.74 3.09 2.16
CA ASN A 112 20.98 2.90 2.91
C ASN A 112 22.28 3.04 2.11
N GLN A 113 22.20 3.28 0.80
CA GLN A 113 23.37 3.46 -0.07
C GLN A 113 23.41 4.88 -0.64
N PRO A 114 24.59 5.54 -0.70
CA PRO A 114 25.90 5.06 -0.24
C PRO A 114 26.06 5.03 1.30
N SER A 115 25.35 5.90 2.01
CA SER A 115 25.14 5.87 3.45
C SER A 115 23.82 6.57 3.76
N VAL A 116 23.19 6.26 4.89
CA VAL A 116 21.91 6.87 5.29
C VAL A 116 22.14 8.33 5.69
N PRO A 117 21.58 9.33 4.99
CA PRO A 117 21.60 10.71 5.45
C PRO A 117 20.77 10.88 6.73
N ALA A 118 21.11 11.85 7.57
CA ALA A 118 20.42 12.08 8.84
C ALA A 118 18.92 12.38 8.62
N GLU A 119 18.59 13.13 7.58
CA GLU A 119 17.23 13.47 7.17
C GLU A 119 16.41 12.23 6.74
N PHE A 120 17.06 11.16 6.29
CA PHE A 120 16.37 9.95 5.84
C PHE A 120 16.13 8.95 6.97
N VAL A 121 16.64 9.19 8.18
CA VAL A 121 16.27 8.40 9.36
C VAL A 121 14.76 8.49 9.63
N PHE A 122 14.12 9.61 9.27
CA PHE A 122 12.68 9.72 9.36
C PHE A 122 11.96 8.85 8.33
N ILE A 123 12.31 8.91 7.05
CA ILE A 123 11.63 8.13 6.00
C ILE A 123 11.95 6.62 6.08
N ASN A 124 13.15 6.25 6.53
CA ASN A 124 13.62 4.87 6.68
C ASN A 124 13.01 4.20 7.91
N ARG A 125 11.79 3.69 7.75
CA ARG A 125 11.09 2.93 8.79
C ARG A 125 9.97 2.09 8.20
N GLN A 126 9.22 1.46 9.11
CA GLN A 126 8.01 0.74 8.81
C GLN A 126 6.81 1.67 8.94
N TRP A 127 6.08 1.80 7.86
CA TRP A 127 4.90 2.63 7.72
C TRP A 127 3.65 1.75 7.60
N ARG A 128 2.51 2.28 8.04
CA ARG A 128 1.17 1.80 7.68
C ARG A 128 0.51 2.83 6.77
N PHE A 129 -0.29 2.37 5.82
CA PHE A 129 -1.12 3.27 5.02
C PHE A 129 -2.25 3.82 5.90
N ALA A 130 -2.18 5.11 6.24
CA ALA A 130 -3.24 5.79 6.97
C ALA A 130 -4.42 6.10 6.04
N GLU A 131 -4.13 6.44 4.78
CA GLU A 131 -5.11 6.64 3.73
C GLU A 131 -4.52 6.21 2.39
N LYS A 132 -5.27 5.40 1.63
CA LYS A 132 -4.93 4.99 0.27
C LYS A 132 -5.63 5.89 -0.75
N GLY A 133 -5.36 7.20 -0.65
CA GLY A 133 -5.92 8.23 -1.51
C GLY A 133 -5.04 8.50 -2.74
N ILE A 134 -5.66 8.86 -3.85
CA ILE A 134 -4.97 9.42 -5.02
C ILE A 134 -5.28 10.93 -5.06
N PRO A 135 -4.30 11.82 -5.29
CA PRO A 135 -2.88 11.56 -5.57
C PRO A 135 -1.98 11.49 -4.33
N VAL A 136 -2.56 11.55 -3.12
CA VAL A 136 -1.81 11.71 -1.86
C VAL A 136 -1.76 10.41 -1.08
N MET A 137 -0.56 9.86 -0.92
CA MET A 137 -0.30 8.72 -0.06
C MET A 137 -0.02 9.20 1.37
N LYS A 138 -0.86 8.81 2.33
CA LYS A 138 -0.66 9.14 3.75
C LYS A 138 -0.16 7.93 4.53
N LEU A 139 0.91 8.13 5.27
CA LEU A 139 1.63 7.10 6.00
C LEU A 139 1.74 7.50 7.48
N ALA A 140 1.51 6.53 8.35
CA ALA A 140 1.69 6.63 9.80
C ALA A 140 2.68 5.54 10.26
N PRO A 141 3.32 5.64 11.42
CA PRO A 141 4.24 4.60 11.88
C PRO A 141 3.50 3.28 12.10
N TRP A 142 4.14 2.18 11.69
CA TRP A 142 3.63 0.84 11.97
C TRP A 142 3.72 0.54 13.47
N GLY A 143 2.62 0.08 14.08
CA GLY A 143 2.60 -0.34 15.49
C GLY A 143 2.75 0.79 16.52
N SER A 144 2.56 2.06 16.14
CA SER A 144 2.63 3.20 17.05
C SER A 144 1.48 4.18 16.83
N SER A 145 1.07 4.84 17.92
CA SER A 145 0.12 5.95 17.93
C SER A 145 0.79 7.32 18.04
N ALA A 146 2.13 7.37 17.93
CA ALA A 146 2.88 8.62 17.92
C ALA A 146 2.36 9.56 16.81
N ALA A 147 2.41 10.86 17.06
CA ALA A 147 2.01 11.90 16.13
C ALA A 147 3.08 12.08 15.02
N ILE A 148 3.39 10.99 14.33
CA ILE A 148 4.30 10.92 13.20
C ILE A 148 3.45 10.72 11.95
N GLU A 149 3.62 11.60 10.97
CA GLU A 149 2.86 11.57 9.74
C GLU A 149 3.77 11.86 8.54
N LEU A 150 3.60 11.09 7.48
CA LEU A 150 4.25 11.32 6.21
C LEU A 150 3.20 11.33 5.11
N GLN A 151 3.09 12.46 4.42
CA GLN A 151 2.25 12.61 3.24
C GLN A 151 3.12 12.79 2.02
N MET A 152 2.84 12.02 0.98
CA MET A 152 3.56 12.07 -0.30
C MET A 152 2.59 12.30 -1.44
N ASP A 153 2.89 13.28 -2.27
CA ASP A 153 2.15 13.52 -3.51
C ASP A 153 2.77 12.70 -4.64
N ARG A 154 1.93 11.95 -5.33
CA ARG A 154 2.30 11.33 -6.59
C ARG A 154 2.46 12.40 -7.66
N LEU A 155 3.65 12.47 -8.25
CA LEU A 155 3.89 13.29 -9.43
C LEU A 155 3.29 12.60 -10.66
N CYS A 156 2.48 13.34 -11.42
CA CYS A 156 2.05 12.90 -12.74
C CYS A 156 3.28 12.63 -13.61
N PHE A 157 3.27 11.54 -14.38
CA PHE A 157 4.35 11.17 -15.28
C PHE A 157 4.68 12.36 -16.19
N GLN A 158 5.79 13.03 -15.92
CA GLN A 158 6.34 14.03 -16.82
C GLN A 158 6.98 13.22 -17.95
N LYS A 159 6.27 13.02 -19.07
CA LYS A 159 6.97 12.70 -20.33
C LYS A 159 8.07 13.75 -20.45
N LYS A 160 9.34 13.33 -20.57
CA LYS A 160 10.39 14.22 -21.07
C LYS A 160 9.99 14.60 -22.50
N THR A 161 9.13 15.59 -22.63
CA THR A 161 8.90 16.28 -23.88
C THR A 161 10.16 17.07 -24.15
N GLY A 162 10.75 16.88 -25.33
CA GLY A 162 11.63 17.87 -25.94
C GLY A 162 10.94 19.25 -26.02
N PRO A 163 11.59 20.26 -26.61
CA PRO A 163 11.33 21.68 -26.34
C PRO A 163 10.03 22.27 -26.92
N HIS A 164 8.89 21.59 -26.79
CA HIS A 164 7.58 22.15 -27.09
C HIS A 164 6.55 21.68 -26.05
N THR A 165 6.27 22.57 -25.11
CA THR A 165 5.25 22.47 -24.08
C THR A 165 3.86 22.58 -24.70
N ILE A 166 3.03 21.56 -24.52
CA ILE A 166 1.57 21.68 -24.60
C ILE A 166 1.01 21.13 -23.29
N PHE A 167 0.48 22.03 -22.45
CA PHE A 167 -0.32 21.67 -21.29
C PHE A 167 -1.69 21.20 -21.78
N LEU A 168 -2.01 19.92 -21.59
CA LEU A 168 -3.38 19.44 -21.68
C LEU A 168 -3.92 19.29 -20.26
N HIS A 169 -4.76 20.24 -19.86
CA HIS A 169 -5.73 20.06 -18.78
C HIS A 169 -6.82 19.12 -19.27
N PHE A 170 -7.04 18.02 -18.56
CA PHE A 170 -8.28 17.25 -18.58
C PHE A 170 -8.76 17.14 -17.14
#